data_AF-A0A7C3S1C0-F1
#
_entry.id   AF-A0A7C3S1C0-F1
#
_cell.length_a   1.000
_cell.length_b   1.000
_cell.length_c   1.000
_cell.angle_alpha   90.00
_cell.angle_beta   90.00
_cell.angle_gamma   90.00
#
_symmetry.space_group_name_H-M   'P 1'
#
loop_
_entity.id
_entity.type
_entity.pdbx_description
1 polymer ?
#
loop_
_entity_poly.entity_id
_entity_poly.type
_entity_poly.pdbx_seq_one_letter_code
_entity_poly.pdbx_strand_id
1 'polypeptide(L)'
;SLAGMTETPCVIHIGQRPGPATGLPTRTEQGELLFVINAGHGEFPRYVTAPRDARDAFYKTIKAFNLADKYQIPSIILTDQFLIDSMVTIDGLNLDEVKIERYIENSPDKNYKRHLITESGISPRALPGTDGILVITDSDEHDEEGHITEDLEIRKKMVEKRLRRGILLREEVEEPLYFGVQDPDIILVGWGSTYGAIKESVDRLMEEGFKIGSLHFSDVYPLPFRQLEGYRNKRFVAIEGNATGQLAQLIRRETGIDISDRILKYDGRPFTPSEIIREVKRIWM
;
A
#
# COMPACT_ATOMS: atom_id res chain seq x y z
N SER A 1 13.40 -8.94 0.99
CA SER A 1 14.48 -8.90 1.98
C SER A 1 15.72 -8.20 1.41
N LEU A 2 16.42 -8.76 0.41
CA LEU A 2 17.66 -8.16 -0.12
C LEU A 2 17.54 -6.68 -0.55
N ALA A 3 16.49 -6.31 -1.29
CA ALA A 3 16.27 -4.91 -1.68
C ALA A 3 16.07 -3.97 -0.48
N GLY A 4 15.50 -4.47 0.62
CA GLY A 4 15.39 -3.71 1.87
C GLY A 4 16.73 -3.60 2.62
N MET A 5 17.54 -4.65 2.62
CA MET A 5 18.90 -4.64 3.21
C MET A 5 19.82 -3.66 2.48
N THR A 6 19.89 -3.80 1.16
CA THR A 6 20.77 -3.00 0.27
C THR A 6 20.20 -1.60 -0.03
N GLU A 7 19.02 -1.28 0.50
CA GLU A 7 18.36 0.01 0.29
C GLU A 7 18.21 0.32 -1.22
N THR A 8 17.82 -0.70 -2.00
CA THR A 8 17.70 -0.62 -3.46
C THR A 8 16.24 -0.37 -3.85
N PRO A 9 15.92 0.76 -4.50
CA PRO A 9 14.58 0.99 -5.04
C PRO A 9 14.13 -0.12 -5.97
N CYS A 10 12.94 -0.65 -5.74
CA CYS A 10 12.27 -1.50 -6.72
C CYS A 10 10.76 -1.33 -6.65
N VAL A 11 10.10 -1.47 -7.79
CA VAL A 11 8.65 -1.51 -7.88
C VAL A 11 8.24 -2.91 -8.32
N ILE A 12 7.34 -3.52 -7.56
CA ILE A 12 6.85 -4.88 -7.78
C ILE A 12 5.35 -4.79 -8.01
N HIS A 13 4.87 -5.26 -9.15
CA HIS A 13 3.43 -5.41 -9.39
C HIS A 13 3.00 -6.83 -9.02
N ILE A 14 2.03 -6.93 -8.13
CA ILE A 14 1.39 -8.18 -7.72
C ILE A 14 -0.06 -8.14 -8.18
N GLY A 15 -0.34 -8.89 -9.25
CA GLY A 15 -1.69 -9.12 -9.75
C GLY A 15 -2.33 -10.29 -9.03
N GLN A 16 -3.14 -10.00 -8.00
CA GLN A 16 -3.76 -11.02 -7.17
C GLN A 16 -4.77 -11.86 -7.95
N ARG A 17 -4.79 -13.15 -7.64
CA ARG A 17 -5.75 -14.15 -8.12
C ARG A 17 -6.00 -15.16 -7.00
N PRO A 18 -7.13 -15.90 -7.01
CA PRO A 18 -7.43 -16.85 -5.95
C PRO A 18 -6.31 -17.88 -5.78
N GLY A 19 -5.79 -17.96 -4.56
CA GLY A 19 -4.89 -19.02 -4.10
C GLY A 19 -5.64 -20.12 -3.34
N PRO A 20 -4.92 -20.96 -2.56
CA PRO A 20 -3.47 -21.14 -2.55
C PRO A 20 -2.96 -21.94 -3.77
N ALA A 21 -1.63 -21.98 -3.95
CA ALA A 21 -0.95 -22.69 -5.03
C ALA A 21 -1.48 -22.26 -6.43
N THR A 22 -1.90 -23.21 -7.27
CA THR A 22 -2.49 -22.89 -8.58
C THR A 22 -3.83 -22.19 -8.44
N GLY A 23 -4.60 -22.44 -7.37
CA GLY A 23 -5.90 -21.82 -7.10
C GLY A 23 -6.80 -21.72 -8.35
N LEU A 24 -7.33 -20.52 -8.62
CA LEU A 24 -8.15 -20.23 -9.80
C LEU A 24 -7.45 -19.19 -10.69
N PRO A 25 -6.63 -19.59 -11.68
CA PRO A 25 -5.76 -18.68 -12.42
C PRO A 25 -6.45 -17.54 -13.18
N THR A 26 -7.73 -17.70 -13.50
CA THR A 26 -8.50 -16.78 -14.37
C THR A 26 -9.62 -16.06 -13.62
N ARG A 27 -9.50 -15.95 -12.28
CA ARG A 27 -10.51 -15.38 -11.38
C ARG A 27 -9.89 -14.33 -10.48
N THR A 28 -10.73 -13.51 -9.83
CA THR A 28 -10.27 -12.42 -8.94
C THR A 28 -10.34 -12.80 -7.46
N GLU A 29 -9.35 -12.35 -6.69
CA GLU A 29 -9.32 -12.38 -5.23
C GLU A 29 -8.43 -11.24 -4.73
N GLN A 30 -8.67 -10.79 -3.50
CA GLN A 30 -7.86 -9.83 -2.76
C GLN A 30 -7.17 -10.51 -1.57
N GLY A 31 -6.57 -11.67 -1.82
CA GLY A 31 -6.11 -12.63 -0.80
C GLY A 31 -4.66 -12.47 -0.34
N GLU A 32 -3.91 -11.48 -0.85
CA GLU A 32 -2.46 -11.43 -0.67
C GLU A 32 -1.97 -10.22 0.15
N LEU A 33 -2.86 -9.35 0.65
CA LEU A 33 -2.49 -8.13 1.39
C LEU A 33 -1.55 -8.42 2.58
N LEU A 34 -1.94 -9.31 3.50
CA LEU A 34 -1.12 -9.65 4.65
C LEU A 34 0.17 -10.37 4.26
N PHE A 35 0.17 -11.10 3.15
CA PHE A 35 1.39 -11.71 2.63
C PHE A 35 2.37 -10.61 2.18
N VAL A 36 1.94 -9.66 1.34
CA VAL A 36 2.85 -8.65 0.77
C VAL A 36 3.39 -7.69 1.82
N ILE A 37 2.59 -7.32 2.83
CA ILE A 37 3.06 -6.42 3.89
C ILE A 37 4.03 -7.12 4.86
N ASN A 38 4.04 -8.45 4.93
CA ASN A 38 4.93 -9.23 5.81
C ASN A 38 5.98 -10.05 5.02
N ALA A 39 6.06 -9.88 3.70
CA ALA A 39 6.96 -10.67 2.86
C ALA A 39 8.44 -10.32 3.09
N GLY A 40 9.25 -11.35 3.31
CA GLY A 40 10.69 -11.25 3.55
C GLY A 40 11.04 -11.31 5.04
N HIS A 41 12.09 -12.06 5.36
CA HIS A 41 12.62 -12.13 6.72
C HIS A 41 13.26 -10.79 7.14
N GLY A 42 13.22 -10.50 8.45
CA GLY A 42 13.71 -9.23 9.00
C GLY A 42 12.74 -8.06 8.79
N GLU A 43 13.15 -6.88 9.24
CA GLU A 43 12.33 -5.68 9.24
C GLU A 43 12.93 -4.63 8.31
N PHE A 44 12.12 -4.13 7.38
CA PHE A 44 12.47 -3.07 6.46
C PHE A 44 11.19 -2.38 5.99
N PRO A 45 11.23 -1.06 5.75
CA PRO A 45 10.09 -0.32 5.23
C PRO A 45 9.74 -0.76 3.80
N ARG A 46 8.45 -0.70 3.50
CA ARG A 46 7.89 -0.95 2.16
C ARG A 46 6.63 -0.11 1.99
N TYR A 47 6.38 0.33 0.77
CA TYR A 47 5.13 0.99 0.40
C TYR A 47 4.24 -0.01 -0.33
N VAL A 48 2.95 -0.05 -0.02
CA VAL A 48 1.96 -0.89 -0.70
C VAL A 48 0.74 -0.05 -1.04
N THR A 49 0.43 0.00 -2.34
CA THR A 49 -0.77 0.65 -2.88
C THR A 49 -1.61 -0.37 -3.63
N ALA A 50 -2.92 -0.28 -3.49
CA ALA A 50 -3.92 -1.09 -4.15
C ALA A 50 -4.86 -0.20 -4.95
N PRO A 51 -4.57 0.07 -6.24
CA PRO A 51 -5.33 1.00 -7.04
C PRO A 51 -6.81 0.62 -7.16
N ARG A 52 -7.68 1.62 -7.11
CA ARG A 52 -9.14 1.41 -7.10
C ARG A 52 -9.78 1.25 -8.48
N ASP A 53 -9.17 1.87 -9.49
CA ASP A 53 -9.64 1.89 -10.88
C ASP A 53 -8.46 2.14 -11.85
N ALA A 54 -8.72 2.15 -13.16
CA ALA A 54 -7.68 2.32 -14.18
C ALA A 54 -6.97 3.68 -14.11
N ARG A 55 -7.68 4.75 -13.72
CA ARG A 55 -7.08 6.09 -13.59
C ARG A 55 -6.16 6.11 -12.37
N ASP A 56 -6.64 5.60 -11.24
CA ASP A 56 -5.85 5.50 -10.01
C ASP A 56 -4.62 4.61 -10.22
N ALA A 57 -4.74 3.51 -10.97
CA ALA A 57 -3.61 2.64 -11.29
C ALA A 57 -2.47 3.38 -12.02
N PHE A 58 -2.81 4.28 -12.95
CA PHE A 58 -1.81 5.12 -13.63
C PHE A 58 -1.05 6.01 -12.64
N TYR A 59 -1.76 6.79 -11.82
CA TYR A 59 -1.13 7.73 -10.89
C TYR A 59 -0.41 7.03 -9.72
N LYS A 60 -0.99 5.96 -9.17
CA LYS A 60 -0.36 5.15 -8.11
C LYS A 60 0.89 4.44 -8.57
N THR A 61 0.96 4.04 -9.84
CA THR A 61 2.19 3.49 -10.40
C THR A 61 3.32 4.52 -10.37
N ILE A 62 3.05 5.75 -10.82
CA ILE A 62 4.03 6.85 -10.79
C ILE A 62 4.46 7.15 -9.35
N LYS A 63 3.49 7.26 -8.43
CA LYS A 63 3.76 7.46 -7.00
C LYS A 63 4.64 6.34 -6.43
N ALA A 64 4.36 5.07 -6.76
CA ALA A 64 5.16 3.94 -6.31
C ALA A 64 6.62 4.02 -6.80
N PHE A 65 6.86 4.43 -8.05
CA PHE A 65 8.22 4.66 -8.56
C PHE A 65 8.92 5.81 -7.82
N ASN A 66 8.24 6.95 -7.63
CA ASN A 66 8.83 8.09 -6.92
C ASN A 66 9.14 7.76 -5.46
N LEU A 67 8.24 7.09 -4.74
CA LEU A 67 8.46 6.70 -3.34
C LEU A 67 9.55 5.63 -3.21
N ALA A 68 9.61 4.66 -4.13
CA ALA A 68 10.70 3.69 -4.17
C ALA A 68 12.05 4.38 -4.31
N ASP A 69 12.16 5.35 -5.23
CA ASP A 69 13.39 6.12 -5.48
C ASP A 69 13.74 7.01 -4.27
N LYS A 70 12.78 7.81 -3.79
CA LYS A 70 12.91 8.75 -2.66
C LYS A 70 13.38 8.08 -1.38
N TYR A 71 12.70 7.00 -0.98
CA TYR A 71 12.97 6.32 0.29
C TYR A 71 13.92 5.15 0.14
N GLN A 72 14.31 4.79 -1.08
CA GLN A 72 15.20 3.67 -1.35
C GLN A 72 14.65 2.36 -0.78
N ILE A 73 13.39 2.06 -1.10
CA ILE A 73 12.61 0.94 -0.58
C ILE A 73 11.95 0.12 -1.69
N PRO A 74 11.53 -1.12 -1.40
CA PRO A 74 10.55 -1.81 -2.20
C PRO A 74 9.18 -1.11 -2.11
N SER A 75 8.59 -0.83 -3.27
CA SER A 75 7.20 -0.41 -3.43
C SER A 75 6.41 -1.49 -4.16
N ILE A 76 5.19 -1.77 -3.70
CA ILE A 76 4.34 -2.84 -4.20
C ILE A 76 3.04 -2.24 -4.71
N ILE A 77 2.71 -2.53 -5.97
CA ILE A 77 1.41 -2.22 -6.56
C ILE A 77 0.60 -3.51 -6.51
N LEU A 78 -0.49 -3.50 -5.75
CA LEU A 78 -1.32 -4.66 -5.46
C LEU A 78 -2.67 -4.52 -6.17
N THR A 79 -2.79 -5.09 -7.36
CA THR A 79 -4.06 -5.15 -8.08
C THR A 79 -4.69 -6.53 -7.89
N ASP A 80 -5.84 -6.76 -8.51
CA ASP A 80 -6.43 -8.10 -8.64
C ASP A 80 -6.87 -8.35 -10.07
N GLN A 81 -7.16 -9.61 -10.40
CA GLN A 81 -7.48 -10.04 -11.76
C GLN A 81 -8.65 -9.26 -12.37
N PHE A 82 -9.63 -8.82 -11.56
CA PHE A 82 -10.76 -8.06 -12.09
C PHE A 82 -10.32 -6.69 -12.61
N LEU A 83 -9.46 -5.97 -11.90
CA LEU A 83 -8.91 -4.70 -12.39
C LEU A 83 -8.00 -4.91 -13.61
N ILE A 84 -7.18 -5.97 -13.62
CA ILE A 84 -6.25 -6.28 -14.71
C ILE A 84 -7.00 -6.55 -16.02
N ASP A 85 -8.08 -7.33 -15.97
CA ASP A 85 -8.85 -7.73 -17.15
C ASP A 85 -9.88 -6.67 -17.59
N SER A 86 -10.11 -5.66 -16.76
CA SER A 86 -11.11 -4.63 -17.04
C SER A 86 -10.63 -3.63 -18.08
N MET A 87 -11.53 -3.28 -19.00
CA MET A 87 -11.36 -2.16 -19.92
C MET A 87 -12.42 -1.11 -19.64
N VAL A 88 -11.98 0.14 -19.48
CA VAL A 88 -12.86 1.27 -19.17
C VAL A 88 -12.50 2.47 -20.04
N THR A 89 -13.50 3.31 -20.33
CA THR A 89 -13.26 4.63 -20.92
C THR A 89 -13.00 5.62 -19.78
N ILE A 90 -11.97 6.43 -19.90
CA ILE A 90 -11.64 7.50 -18.96
C ILE A 90 -11.62 8.84 -19.69
N ASP A 91 -11.96 9.93 -19.00
CA ASP A 91 -12.01 11.29 -19.55
C ASP A 91 -10.64 11.85 -19.99
N GLY A 92 -9.58 11.05 -19.86
CA GLY A 92 -8.19 11.40 -20.17
C GLY A 92 -7.30 11.43 -18.93
N LEU A 93 -5.99 11.47 -19.14
CA LEU A 93 -4.99 11.56 -18.08
C LEU A 93 -4.39 12.97 -18.10
N ASN A 94 -4.36 13.63 -16.95
CA ASN A 94 -3.62 14.88 -16.81
C ASN A 94 -2.13 14.54 -16.65
N LEU A 95 -1.35 14.76 -17.70
CA LEU A 95 0.09 14.49 -17.71
C LEU A 95 0.90 15.60 -17.04
N ASP A 96 0.34 16.80 -16.88
CA ASP A 96 1.04 17.91 -16.20
C ASP A 96 1.18 17.65 -14.69
N GLU A 97 0.33 16.78 -14.13
CA GLU A 97 0.42 16.29 -12.75
C GLU A 97 1.52 15.21 -12.58
N VAL A 98 2.04 14.66 -13.67
CA VAL A 98 3.06 13.60 -13.63
C VAL A 98 4.43 14.21 -13.39
N LYS A 99 4.98 13.97 -12.21
CA LYS A 99 6.35 14.34 -11.85
C LYS A 99 7.19 13.08 -11.71
N ILE A 100 8.33 13.04 -12.41
CA ILE A 100 9.31 11.97 -12.25
C ILE A 100 10.45 12.53 -11.39
N GLU A 101 10.57 12.01 -10.18
CA GLU A 101 11.58 12.46 -9.22
C GLU A 101 12.70 11.42 -9.13
N ARG A 102 13.95 11.87 -9.28
CA ARG A 102 15.14 11.01 -9.20
C ARG A 102 15.98 11.43 -8.01
N TYR A 103 16.16 10.51 -7.06
CA TYR A 103 16.95 10.74 -5.85
C TYR A 103 18.32 10.06 -6.02
N ILE A 104 19.10 10.64 -6.94
CA ILE A 104 20.47 10.24 -7.25
C ILE A 104 21.38 11.41 -6.94
N GLU A 105 22.47 11.14 -6.23
CA GLU A 105 23.52 12.11 -5.96
C GLU A 105 24.33 12.37 -7.23
N ASN A 106 24.31 13.62 -7.70
CA ASN A 106 24.96 14.01 -8.96
C ASN A 106 26.45 14.31 -8.77
N SER A 107 26.84 14.76 -7.58
CA SER A 107 28.23 15.14 -7.27
C SER A 107 28.67 14.56 -5.93
N PRO A 108 28.71 13.23 -5.79
CA PRO A 108 29.13 12.59 -4.54
C PRO A 108 30.61 12.92 -4.24
N ASP A 109 30.92 13.08 -2.95
CA ASP A 109 32.28 13.28 -2.48
C ASP A 109 33.16 12.04 -2.72
N LYS A 110 34.49 12.20 -2.82
CA LYS A 110 35.40 11.06 -3.00
C LYS A 110 35.37 10.06 -1.84
N ASN A 111 35.04 10.51 -0.63
CA ASN A 111 34.81 9.66 0.54
C ASN A 111 33.33 9.23 0.64
N TYR A 112 32.70 8.91 -0.50
CA TYR A 112 31.31 8.50 -0.59
C TYR A 112 31.04 7.24 0.24
N LYS A 113 29.95 7.27 1.00
CA LYS A 113 29.46 6.18 1.84
C LYS A 113 28.04 5.82 1.41
N ARG A 114 27.88 4.67 0.75
CA ARG A 114 26.58 4.24 0.19
C ARG A 114 25.49 4.16 1.26
N HIS A 115 25.86 3.75 2.45
CA HIS A 115 24.96 3.50 3.57
C HIS A 115 25.14 4.50 4.71
N LEU A 116 25.66 5.71 4.42
CA LEU A 116 25.83 6.81 5.38
C LEU A 116 24.61 6.96 6.30
N ILE A 117 24.85 6.96 7.61
CA ILE A 117 23.79 7.13 8.61
C ILE A 117 23.44 8.62 8.69
N THR A 118 22.20 8.93 8.31
CA THR A 118 21.65 10.29 8.38
C THR A 118 20.50 10.35 9.39
N GLU A 119 20.10 11.56 9.78
CA GLU A 119 18.95 11.76 10.68
C GLU A 119 17.64 11.23 10.06
N SER A 120 17.45 11.45 8.75
CA SER A 120 16.29 10.93 8.00
C SER A 120 16.35 9.43 7.75
N GLY A 121 17.53 8.81 7.90
CA GLY A 121 17.81 7.44 7.50
C GLY A 121 18.01 7.25 6.00
N ILE A 122 17.86 8.30 5.19
CA ILE A 122 18.06 8.27 3.73
C ILE A 122 19.51 8.65 3.44
N SER A 123 20.29 7.70 2.91
CA SER A 123 21.68 7.94 2.49
C SER A 123 21.71 8.55 1.08
N PRO A 124 22.65 9.47 0.77
CA PRO A 124 22.91 9.88 -0.60
C PRO A 124 23.20 8.67 -1.49
N ARG A 125 22.64 8.63 -2.70
CA ARG A 125 22.69 7.46 -3.58
C ARG A 125 23.40 7.77 -4.89
N ALA A 126 24.64 7.31 -5.03
CA ALA A 126 25.34 7.26 -6.31
C ALA A 126 25.01 5.96 -7.06
N LEU A 127 25.27 5.93 -8.37
CA LEU A 127 25.08 4.74 -9.20
C LEU A 127 26.42 4.06 -9.49
N PRO A 128 26.45 2.73 -9.67
CA PRO A 128 27.63 2.06 -10.23
C PRO A 128 28.03 2.71 -11.57
N GLY A 129 29.31 3.03 -11.72
CA GLY A 129 29.84 3.72 -12.89
C GLY A 129 29.98 5.24 -12.75
N THR A 130 29.58 5.85 -11.62
CA THR A 130 29.93 7.24 -11.31
C THR A 130 31.45 7.40 -11.14
N ASP A 131 32.05 8.35 -11.88
CA ASP A 131 33.51 8.51 -11.94
C ASP A 131 34.13 8.83 -10.58
N GLY A 132 35.17 8.08 -10.21
CA GLY A 132 35.88 8.24 -8.93
C GLY A 132 35.09 7.80 -7.68
N ILE A 133 33.93 7.14 -7.84
CA ILE A 133 33.04 6.76 -6.74
C ILE A 133 32.92 5.25 -6.64
N LEU A 134 33.21 4.74 -5.45
CA LEU A 134 33.01 3.33 -5.12
C LEU A 134 31.62 3.15 -4.51
N VAL A 135 30.77 2.36 -5.16
CA VAL A 135 29.45 1.98 -4.63
C VAL A 135 29.51 0.51 -4.22
N ILE A 136 29.45 0.24 -2.92
CA ILE A 136 29.42 -1.11 -2.36
C ILE A 136 28.11 -1.30 -1.60
N THR A 137 27.55 -2.49 -1.71
CA THR A 137 26.41 -2.93 -0.91
C THR A 137 26.52 -4.44 -0.74
N ASP A 138 26.10 -4.95 0.42
CA ASP A 138 26.17 -6.36 0.75
C ASP A 138 24.80 -6.87 1.27
N SER A 139 24.58 -8.18 1.16
CA SER A 139 23.42 -8.86 1.73
C SER A 139 23.53 -9.08 3.23
N ASP A 140 24.75 -9.18 3.74
CA ASP A 140 25.04 -9.22 5.17
C ASP A 140 24.80 -7.83 5.78
N GLU A 141 24.78 -7.75 7.11
CA GLU A 141 24.82 -6.42 7.72
C GLU A 141 26.13 -5.72 7.34
N HIS A 142 26.06 -4.43 7.12
CA HIS A 142 27.16 -3.66 6.60
C HIS A 142 27.34 -2.32 7.31
N ASP A 143 28.56 -1.79 7.24
CA ASP A 143 28.88 -0.44 7.70
C ASP A 143 28.42 0.64 6.69
N GLU A 144 28.77 1.91 6.95
CA GLU A 144 28.36 3.02 6.09
C GLU A 144 28.97 2.96 4.68
N GLU A 145 30.10 2.30 4.51
CA GLU A 145 30.76 2.11 3.20
C GLU A 145 30.11 0.97 2.42
N GLY A 146 29.48 0.02 3.11
CA GLY A 146 28.79 -1.14 2.54
C GLY A 146 29.56 -2.44 2.74
N HIS A 147 30.62 -2.44 3.55
CA HIS A 147 31.39 -3.65 3.87
C HIS A 147 30.72 -4.45 4.98
N ILE A 148 30.81 -5.78 4.88
CA ILE A 148 30.26 -6.74 5.85
C ILE A 148 30.76 -6.42 7.27
N THR A 149 29.85 -6.46 8.24
CA THR A 149 30.18 -6.29 9.65
C THR A 149 29.28 -7.13 10.56
N GLU A 150 29.86 -7.63 11.65
CA GLU A 150 29.14 -8.27 12.76
C GLU A 150 29.19 -7.40 14.04
N ASP A 151 29.64 -6.16 13.94
CA ASP A 151 29.65 -5.23 15.07
C ASP A 151 28.22 -4.93 15.54
N LEU A 152 27.96 -5.21 16.82
CA LEU A 152 26.62 -5.17 17.40
C LEU A 152 26.07 -3.74 17.51
N GLU A 153 26.94 -2.75 17.70
CA GLU A 153 26.54 -1.34 17.78
C GLU A 153 26.24 -0.77 16.39
N ILE A 154 27.04 -1.11 15.38
CA ILE A 154 26.77 -0.75 13.99
C ILE A 154 25.47 -1.40 13.51
N ARG A 155 25.26 -2.69 13.81
CA ARG A 155 24.02 -3.41 13.51
C ARG A 155 22.79 -2.67 14.02
N LYS A 156 22.81 -2.24 15.29
CA LYS A 156 21.69 -1.50 15.89
C LYS A 156 21.42 -0.18 15.14
N LYS A 157 22.48 0.59 14.87
CA LYS A 157 22.37 1.87 14.15
C LYS A 157 21.83 1.70 12.73
N MET A 158 22.27 0.66 12.01
CA MET A 158 21.81 0.39 10.64
C MET A 158 20.36 -0.07 10.56
N VAL A 159 19.91 -0.90 11.52
CA VAL A 159 18.49 -1.23 11.65
C VAL A 159 17.66 0.03 11.87
N GLU A 160 18.01 0.82 12.87
CA GLU A 160 17.28 2.04 13.20
C GLU A 160 17.24 3.01 12.02
N LYS A 161 18.37 3.19 11.33
CA LYS A 161 18.47 3.99 10.11
C LYS A 161 17.47 3.53 9.03
N ARG A 162 17.44 2.23 8.70
CA ARG A 162 16.49 1.68 7.71
C ARG A 162 15.03 1.89 8.14
N LEU A 163 14.73 1.72 9.43
CA LEU A 163 13.36 1.88 9.95
C LEU A 163 12.89 3.35 10.01
N ARG A 164 13.79 4.33 10.21
CA ARG A 164 13.44 5.76 10.19
C ARG A 164 12.78 6.20 8.89
N ARG A 165 13.17 5.62 7.75
CA ARG A 165 12.54 5.87 6.44
C ARG A 165 11.04 5.53 6.45
N GLY A 166 10.65 4.49 7.19
CA GLY A 166 9.24 4.10 7.35
C GLY A 166 8.41 5.13 8.11
N ILE A 167 9.02 5.92 8.99
CA ILE A 167 8.36 7.03 9.69
C ILE A 167 8.04 8.14 8.70
N LEU A 168 9.00 8.53 7.86
CA LEU A 168 8.80 9.55 6.83
C LEU A 168 7.80 9.09 5.75
N LEU A 169 7.84 7.82 5.37
CA LEU A 169 6.92 7.24 4.39
C LEU A 169 5.44 7.32 4.84
N ARG A 170 5.16 7.24 6.16
CA ARG A 170 3.79 7.39 6.69
C ARG A 170 3.19 8.78 6.44
N GLU A 171 4.01 9.80 6.22
CA GLU A 171 3.51 11.14 5.90
C GLU A 171 3.18 11.31 4.41
N GLU A 172 3.59 10.36 3.57
CA GLU A 172 3.40 10.40 2.11
C GLU A 172 2.21 9.54 1.64
N VAL A 173 1.67 8.69 2.51
CA VAL A 173 0.51 7.87 2.18
C VAL A 173 -0.75 8.74 2.11
N GLU A 174 -1.60 8.46 1.13
CA GLU A 174 -2.88 9.14 0.99
C GLU A 174 -3.92 8.52 1.90
N GLU A 175 -4.67 9.36 2.60
CA GLU A 175 -5.86 8.93 3.33
C GLU A 175 -6.91 8.34 2.38
N PRO A 176 -7.76 7.41 2.87
CA PRO A 176 -8.80 6.80 2.05
C PRO A 176 -9.72 7.86 1.42
N LEU A 177 -10.28 7.55 0.26
CA LEU A 177 -11.31 8.38 -0.34
C LEU A 177 -12.60 8.21 0.46
N TYR A 178 -13.13 9.32 0.97
CA TYR A 178 -14.44 9.36 1.60
C TYR A 178 -15.54 9.71 0.60
N PHE A 179 -16.67 9.00 0.68
CA PHE A 179 -17.91 9.37 0.00
C PHE A 179 -19.14 8.89 0.78
N GLY A 180 -20.24 9.65 0.70
CA GLY A 180 -21.50 9.38 1.41
C GLY A 180 -22.04 10.60 2.13
N VAL A 181 -22.97 10.38 3.08
CA VAL A 181 -23.53 11.47 3.90
C VAL A 181 -22.55 11.93 4.96
N GLN A 182 -22.50 13.23 5.27
CA GLN A 182 -21.54 13.82 6.21
C GLN A 182 -21.51 13.16 7.60
N ASP A 183 -22.66 12.71 8.10
CA ASP A 183 -22.81 12.04 9.41
C ASP A 183 -23.45 10.65 9.23
N PRO A 184 -22.66 9.63 8.86
CA PRO A 184 -23.18 8.29 8.60
C PRO A 184 -23.37 7.50 9.89
N ASP A 185 -24.34 6.58 9.91
CA ASP A 185 -24.50 5.56 10.95
C ASP A 185 -23.55 4.37 10.69
N ILE A 186 -23.40 3.99 9.42
CA ILE A 186 -22.51 2.92 8.96
C ILE A 186 -21.48 3.46 7.97
N ILE A 187 -20.23 3.02 8.12
CA ILE A 187 -19.14 3.29 7.18
C ILE A 187 -18.65 1.99 6.56
N LEU A 188 -18.77 1.87 5.25
CA LEU A 188 -18.20 0.77 4.49
C LEU A 188 -16.70 1.00 4.29
N VAL A 189 -15.89 0.03 4.68
CA VAL A 189 -14.44 0.06 4.53
C VAL A 189 -14.05 -0.91 3.42
N GLY A 190 -13.51 -0.38 2.32
CA GLY A 190 -13.10 -1.16 1.16
C GLY A 190 -11.75 -0.75 0.62
N TRP A 191 -11.20 -1.53 -0.30
CA TRP A 191 -9.91 -1.25 -0.93
C TRP A 191 -9.79 -1.86 -2.32
N GLY A 192 -8.87 -1.32 -3.13
CA GLY A 192 -8.63 -1.78 -4.49
C GLY A 192 -9.90 -1.81 -5.36
N SER A 193 -10.03 -2.83 -6.20
CA SER A 193 -11.09 -2.88 -7.22
C SER A 193 -12.53 -2.98 -6.70
N THR A 194 -12.74 -3.18 -5.40
CA THR A 194 -14.08 -3.13 -4.77
C THR A 194 -14.75 -1.77 -4.86
N TYR A 195 -14.00 -0.72 -5.20
CA TYR A 195 -14.45 0.68 -5.23
C TYR A 195 -15.75 0.88 -5.99
N GLY A 196 -15.84 0.43 -7.25
CA GLY A 196 -17.01 0.68 -8.08
C GLY A 196 -18.29 0.09 -7.48
N ALA A 197 -18.20 -1.16 -7.00
CA ALA A 197 -19.34 -1.84 -6.38
C ALA A 197 -19.78 -1.15 -5.08
N ILE A 198 -18.82 -0.73 -4.24
CA ILE A 198 -19.10 -0.02 -2.99
C ILE A 198 -19.69 1.36 -3.27
N LYS A 199 -19.13 2.10 -4.23
CA LYS A 199 -19.61 3.44 -4.60
C LYS A 199 -21.06 3.43 -5.03
N GLU A 200 -21.41 2.55 -5.96
CA GLU A 200 -22.81 2.41 -6.42
C GLU A 200 -23.73 1.95 -5.28
N SER A 201 -23.25 1.05 -4.40
CA SER A 201 -24.04 0.61 -3.24
C SER A 201 -24.36 1.73 -2.28
N VAL A 202 -23.37 2.59 -1.98
CA VAL A 202 -23.54 3.77 -1.12
C VAL A 202 -24.54 4.74 -1.75
N ASP A 203 -24.41 5.03 -3.04
CA ASP A 203 -25.33 5.94 -3.75
C ASP A 203 -26.78 5.46 -3.67
N ARG A 204 -27.02 4.18 -3.99
CA ARG A 204 -28.37 3.59 -3.97
C ARG A 204 -28.95 3.48 -2.56
N LEU A 205 -28.13 3.19 -1.55
CA LEU A 205 -28.58 3.17 -0.16
C LEU A 205 -28.92 4.58 0.34
N MET A 206 -28.19 5.62 -0.08
CA MET A 206 -28.54 7.00 0.24
C MET A 206 -29.87 7.42 -0.42
N GLU A 207 -30.14 7.01 -1.65
CA GLU A 207 -31.44 7.23 -2.32
C GLU A 207 -32.61 6.59 -1.57
N GLU A 208 -32.36 5.46 -0.91
CA GLU A 208 -33.33 4.80 -0.02
C GLU A 208 -33.42 5.41 1.39
N GLY A 209 -32.63 6.45 1.69
CA GLY A 209 -32.67 7.18 2.95
C GLY A 209 -31.74 6.65 4.04
N PHE A 210 -30.85 5.69 3.74
CA PHE A 210 -29.87 5.20 4.69
C PHE A 210 -28.74 6.23 4.90
N LYS A 211 -28.37 6.49 6.16
CA LYS A 211 -27.23 7.35 6.50
C LYS A 211 -25.92 6.58 6.40
N ILE A 212 -25.40 6.40 5.19
CA ILE A 212 -24.22 5.58 4.95
C ILE A 212 -23.07 6.38 4.33
N GLY A 213 -21.85 5.99 4.66
CA GLY A 213 -20.64 6.48 4.00
C GLY A 213 -19.65 5.35 3.74
N SER A 214 -18.53 5.70 3.11
CA SER A 214 -17.44 4.76 2.88
C SER A 214 -16.09 5.45 3.01
N LEU A 215 -15.11 4.69 3.51
CA LEU A 215 -13.68 4.98 3.42
C LEU A 215 -13.06 3.94 2.50
N HIS A 216 -12.58 4.38 1.34
CA HIS A 216 -12.01 3.50 0.33
C HIS A 216 -10.50 3.70 0.17
N PHE A 217 -9.72 2.66 0.47
CA PHE A 217 -8.27 2.70 0.53
C PHE A 217 -7.64 2.39 -0.83
N SER A 218 -6.80 3.32 -1.30
CA SER A 218 -5.81 3.03 -2.34
C SER A 218 -4.40 2.84 -1.76
N ASP A 219 -3.98 3.62 -0.75
CA ASP A 219 -2.74 3.31 -0.02
C ASP A 219 -3.08 2.43 1.18
N VAL A 220 -2.45 1.26 1.27
CA VAL A 220 -2.80 0.24 2.27
C VAL A 220 -1.67 -0.03 3.26
N TYR A 221 -0.41 0.25 2.90
CA TYR A 221 0.71 0.15 3.83
C TYR A 221 1.84 1.16 3.51
N PRO A 222 2.40 1.88 4.49
CA PRO A 222 1.90 2.03 5.87
C PRO A 222 0.42 2.46 5.91
N LEU A 223 -0.33 1.99 6.91
CA LEU A 223 -1.77 2.23 6.95
C LEU A 223 -2.06 3.73 7.19
N PRO A 224 -2.78 4.42 6.29
CA PRO A 224 -3.30 5.75 6.55
C PRO A 224 -4.53 5.63 7.47
N PHE A 225 -4.48 6.20 8.67
CA PHE A 225 -5.52 5.97 9.68
C PHE A 225 -6.21 7.24 10.15
N ARG A 226 -5.79 8.44 9.73
CA ARG A 226 -6.31 9.70 10.30
C ARG A 226 -7.82 9.85 10.05
N GLN A 227 -8.30 9.48 8.86
CA GLN A 227 -9.74 9.48 8.58
C GLN A 227 -10.50 8.40 9.35
N LEU A 228 -9.92 7.20 9.52
CA LEU A 228 -10.53 6.15 10.34
C LEU A 228 -10.75 6.63 11.79
N GLU A 229 -9.75 7.30 12.37
CA GLU A 229 -9.84 7.87 13.72
C GLU A 229 -10.96 8.90 13.85
N GLY A 230 -11.14 9.75 12.84
CA GLY A 230 -12.22 10.74 12.81
C GLY A 230 -13.61 10.12 12.91
N TYR A 231 -13.75 8.85 12.49
CA TYR A 231 -15.01 8.11 12.54
C TYR A 231 -15.01 6.96 13.55
N ARG A 232 -14.08 6.94 14.51
CA ARG A 232 -13.94 5.85 15.50
C ARG A 232 -15.24 5.46 16.24
N ASN A 233 -16.16 6.42 16.41
CA ASN A 233 -17.44 6.20 17.08
C ASN A 233 -18.56 5.64 16.17
N LYS A 234 -18.27 5.43 14.88
CA LYS A 234 -19.22 4.92 13.90
C LYS A 234 -19.08 3.40 13.75
N ARG A 235 -20.11 2.76 13.21
CA ARG A 235 -20.08 1.32 12.91
C ARG A 235 -19.39 1.09 11.57
N PHE A 236 -18.25 0.42 11.59
CA PHE A 236 -17.55 0.04 10.37
C PHE A 236 -18.01 -1.33 9.86
N VAL A 237 -18.09 -1.49 8.54
CA VAL A 237 -18.34 -2.77 7.87
C VAL A 237 -17.28 -2.97 6.80
N ALA A 238 -16.45 -4.00 6.92
CA ALA A 238 -15.42 -4.28 5.92
C ALA A 238 -16.03 -5.00 4.71
N ILE A 239 -15.67 -4.56 3.49
CA ILE A 239 -16.02 -5.21 2.22
C ILE A 239 -14.72 -5.67 1.57
N GLU A 240 -14.47 -6.98 1.56
CA GLU A 240 -13.19 -7.51 1.07
C GLU A 240 -13.34 -8.77 0.22
N GLY A 241 -12.57 -8.83 -0.87
CA GLY A 241 -12.48 -9.97 -1.77
C GLY A 241 -11.62 -11.11 -1.22
N ASN A 242 -11.68 -11.41 0.08
CA ASN A 242 -10.92 -12.49 0.71
C ASN A 242 -11.69 -13.10 1.90
N ALA A 243 -11.28 -14.29 2.33
CA ALA A 243 -12.01 -15.07 3.34
C ALA A 243 -11.87 -14.58 4.79
N THR A 244 -10.87 -13.73 5.10
CA THR A 244 -10.49 -13.42 6.49
C THR A 244 -10.62 -11.95 6.88
N GLY A 245 -10.89 -11.05 5.94
CA GLY A 245 -10.90 -9.61 6.16
C GLY A 245 -9.50 -9.09 6.47
N GLN A 246 -8.59 -9.17 5.50
CA GLN A 246 -7.18 -8.84 5.68
C GLN A 246 -6.94 -7.36 6.00
N LEU A 247 -7.65 -6.44 5.36
CA LEU A 247 -7.56 -5.01 5.68
C LEU A 247 -8.16 -4.74 7.06
N ALA A 248 -9.29 -5.36 7.42
CA ALA A 248 -9.87 -5.24 8.75
C ALA A 248 -8.89 -5.70 9.85
N GLN A 249 -8.15 -6.78 9.62
CA GLN A 249 -7.10 -7.24 10.53
C GLN A 249 -5.94 -6.26 10.64
N LEU A 250 -5.51 -5.68 9.52
CA LEU A 250 -4.47 -4.64 9.50
C LEU A 250 -4.91 -3.39 10.27
N ILE A 251 -6.12 -2.91 10.02
CA ILE A 251 -6.69 -1.74 10.73
C ILE A 251 -6.69 -2.00 12.24
N ARG A 252 -7.18 -3.17 12.67
CA ARG A 252 -7.17 -3.53 14.09
C ARG A 252 -5.75 -3.56 14.66
N ARG A 253 -4.79 -4.11 13.93
CA ARG A 253 -3.38 -4.21 14.35
C ARG A 253 -2.75 -2.83 14.57
N GLU A 254 -2.98 -1.89 13.66
CA GLU A 254 -2.30 -0.59 13.69
C GLU A 254 -3.03 0.46 14.55
N THR A 255 -4.35 0.34 14.73
CA THR A 255 -5.19 1.42 15.33
C THR A 255 -6.02 0.96 16.54
N GLY A 256 -6.14 -0.36 16.76
CA GLY A 256 -7.07 -0.94 17.72
C GLY A 256 -8.55 -0.84 17.34
N ILE A 257 -8.90 -0.25 16.19
CA ILE A 257 -10.28 -0.21 15.69
C ILE A 257 -10.69 -1.62 15.24
N ASP A 258 -11.71 -2.19 15.88
CA ASP A 258 -12.23 -3.51 15.53
C ASP A 258 -13.39 -3.39 14.51
N ILE A 259 -13.22 -4.02 13.36
CA ILE A 259 -14.25 -4.11 12.32
C ILE A 259 -14.79 -5.55 12.30
N SER A 260 -15.79 -5.79 13.15
CA SER A 260 -16.39 -7.11 13.35
C SER A 260 -17.40 -7.49 12.27
N ASP A 261 -18.14 -6.51 11.76
CA ASP A 261 -19.04 -6.71 10.64
C ASP A 261 -18.25 -6.77 9.33
N ARG A 262 -18.37 -7.88 8.60
CA ARG A 262 -17.61 -8.13 7.38
C ARG A 262 -18.48 -8.75 6.31
N ILE A 263 -18.45 -8.18 5.12
CA ILE A 263 -19.04 -8.72 3.91
C ILE A 263 -17.88 -9.20 3.04
N LEU A 264 -17.64 -10.51 3.08
CA LEU A 264 -16.48 -11.15 2.49
C LEU A 264 -16.90 -11.99 1.28
N LYS A 265 -16.07 -12.00 0.22
CA LYS A 265 -16.29 -12.81 -0.98
C LYS A 265 -14.98 -13.42 -1.46
N TYR A 266 -14.99 -14.72 -1.71
CA TYR A 266 -13.81 -15.52 -2.04
C TYR A 266 -14.17 -16.67 -2.99
N ASP A 267 -15.18 -16.45 -3.84
CA ASP A 267 -15.67 -17.42 -4.83
C ASP A 267 -15.08 -17.21 -6.24
N GLY A 268 -14.10 -16.29 -6.35
CA GLY A 268 -13.44 -15.95 -7.60
C GLY A 268 -14.16 -14.90 -8.47
N ARG A 269 -15.30 -14.36 -8.02
CA ARG A 269 -16.08 -13.34 -8.76
C ARG A 269 -15.99 -11.97 -8.09
N PRO A 270 -16.02 -10.86 -8.85
CA PRO A 270 -16.09 -9.53 -8.26
C PRO A 270 -17.40 -9.33 -7.48
N PHE A 271 -17.40 -8.36 -6.56
CA PHE A 271 -18.63 -7.93 -5.90
C PHE A 271 -19.58 -7.25 -6.89
N THR A 272 -20.87 -7.45 -6.68
CA THR A 272 -21.91 -6.62 -7.31
C THR A 272 -22.52 -5.66 -6.29
N PRO A 273 -23.01 -4.48 -6.72
CA PRO A 273 -23.70 -3.55 -5.83
C PRO A 273 -24.90 -4.18 -5.11
N SER A 274 -25.71 -4.95 -5.85
CA SER A 274 -26.89 -5.62 -5.30
C SER A 274 -26.56 -6.63 -4.18
N GLU A 275 -25.40 -7.31 -4.26
CA GLU A 275 -24.93 -8.17 -3.17
C GLU A 275 -24.58 -7.34 -1.94
N ILE A 276 -23.79 -6.28 -2.10
CA ILE A 276 -23.38 -5.41 -0.97
C ILE A 276 -24.61 -4.80 -0.30
N ILE A 277 -25.53 -4.21 -1.07
CA ILE A 277 -26.77 -3.60 -0.56
C ILE A 277 -27.57 -4.60 0.28
N ARG A 278 -27.75 -5.83 -0.21
CA ARG A 278 -28.49 -6.88 0.51
C ARG A 278 -27.84 -7.20 1.85
N GLU A 279 -26.52 -7.40 1.87
CA GLU A 279 -25.81 -7.75 3.10
C GLU A 279 -25.76 -6.56 4.08
N VAL A 280 -25.59 -5.33 3.59
CA VAL A 280 -25.63 -4.12 4.42
C VAL A 280 -27.00 -3.96 5.07
N LYS A 281 -28.10 -4.15 4.34
CA LYS A 281 -29.46 -4.11 4.91
C LYS A 281 -29.67 -5.17 5.99
N ARG A 282 -29.08 -6.37 5.84
CA ARG A 282 -29.12 -7.41 6.88
C ARG A 282 -28.37 -6.99 8.15
N ILE A 283 -27.26 -6.28 8.01
CA ILE A 283 -26.46 -5.76 9.13
C ILE A 283 -27.17 -4.57 9.82
N TRP A 284 -27.96 -3.82 9.05
CA TRP A 284 -28.70 -2.66 9.54
C TRP A 284 -29.90 -3.01 10.42
N MET A 285 -30.58 -4.12 10.12
CA MET A 285 -31.71 -4.66 10.91
C MET A 285 -31.23 -5.28 12.22
#